data_AF-A0AA38YE75-F1
#
_entry.id   AF-A0AA38YE75-F1
#
_cell.length_a   1.000
_cell.length_b   1.000
_cell.length_c   1.000
_cell.angle_alpha   90.00
_cell.angle_beta   90.00
_cell.angle_gamma   90.00
#
_symmetry.space_group_name_H-M   'P 1'
#
loop_
_entity.id
_entity.type
_entity.pdbx_description
1 polymer ?
#
loop_
_entity_poly.entity_id
_entity_poly.type
_entity_poly.pdbx_seq_one_letter_code
_entity_poly.pdbx_strand_id
1 'polypeptide(L)'
;MAWWPVSSELYDRRYRAHQSRQCTDAQGQDGITFVTHDVDEAYCRTRSPGDFSTPMRQNPKMHSAICSNDEIALLQHYLDAFGTFVLLGTAHAAFRPEYLVCIARFTLTYAPAKCAILACCASNKYQLTKEEQFRKLSLKYYCQAVKEINVALTELENSRSGPNDALVTAVVHMYINALWGPELHDDAANHVVGAVQLLKLRYAKSPLCMEQPMHRINAESVIYQSFLLSMEHPLHAPFEVDTAFLAQTQNVLSPPTFSDSSAAANSPVLGVPLQLFCLISDVMQLYKSPELISADNFTRIKREMVHWEHVANTIERAALSPTDPTPVQEHLRCDIKHEYPHTNAMLLYIFAGSLLLDWVVELIQGQSEDLEEPAWSPPGKPRTEPLLMSNTVSSPSPPSSLKTSWQLSRALAILRRPEIHESWTLCHLGWWPMMIFGYAVNCDEDIALVKHVLLCMRQRTGYGLLDRILAELEQLWAARDTSWALKGG
;
A
#
# COMPACT_ATOMS: atom_id res chain seq x y z
N MET A 1 -24.06 0.94 -11.10
CA MET A 1 -23.00 0.58 -12.06
C MET A 1 -22.29 1.88 -12.41
N ALA A 2 -21.19 2.19 -11.71
CA ALA A 2 -20.36 3.34 -12.05
C ALA A 2 -19.35 2.87 -13.11
N TRP A 3 -19.19 3.64 -14.19
CA TRP A 3 -18.31 3.31 -15.30
C TRP A 3 -16.84 3.40 -14.88
N TRP A 4 -16.03 2.42 -15.28
CA TRP A 4 -14.57 2.48 -15.20
C TRP A 4 -14.06 3.62 -16.11
N PRO A 5 -12.97 4.34 -15.76
CA PRO A 5 -12.43 5.37 -16.63
C PRO A 5 -12.09 4.80 -18.00
N VAL A 6 -12.57 5.45 -19.06
CA VAL A 6 -12.28 5.00 -20.43
C VAL A 6 -10.80 5.24 -20.74
N SER A 7 -10.21 4.45 -21.64
CA SER A 7 -8.77 4.52 -21.95
C SER A 7 -8.27 5.94 -22.22
N SER A 8 -9.09 6.83 -22.79
CA SER A 8 -8.80 8.25 -23.05
C SER A 8 -8.57 9.09 -21.78
N GLU A 9 -9.11 8.67 -20.65
CA GLU A 9 -9.01 9.35 -19.35
C GLU A 9 -7.75 8.92 -18.57
N LEU A 10 -7.14 7.80 -18.96
CA LEU A 10 -5.91 7.24 -18.38
C LEU A 10 -4.64 7.61 -19.19
N TYR A 11 -4.77 8.37 -20.27
CA TYR A 11 -3.63 8.86 -21.05
C TYR A 11 -3.10 10.18 -20.50
N ASP A 12 -1.81 10.23 -20.17
CA ASP A 12 -1.10 11.45 -19.75
C ASP A 12 -1.18 12.54 -20.84
N ARG A 13 -1.76 13.70 -20.49
CA ARG A 13 -1.90 14.86 -21.38
C ARG A 13 -0.54 15.45 -21.81
N ARG A 14 0.54 15.19 -21.08
CA ARG A 14 1.92 15.62 -21.41
C ARG A 14 2.51 14.85 -22.59
N TYR A 15 1.97 13.67 -22.93
CA TYR A 15 2.43 12.86 -24.06
C TYR A 15 1.97 13.41 -25.43
N ARG A 16 0.98 14.33 -25.48
CA ARG A 16 0.53 14.97 -26.73
C ARG A 16 1.59 15.86 -27.38
N ALA A 17 2.45 16.48 -26.58
CA ALA A 17 3.42 17.45 -27.09
C ALA A 17 4.58 16.82 -27.87
N HIS A 18 4.86 15.52 -27.65
CA HIS A 18 6.02 14.85 -28.26
C HIS A 18 5.71 14.07 -29.55
N GLN A 19 4.47 13.61 -29.77
CA GLN A 19 4.14 12.86 -30.99
C GLN A 19 3.98 13.75 -32.24
N SER A 20 3.63 15.03 -32.08
CA SER A 20 3.43 15.93 -33.24
C SER A 20 4.71 16.33 -33.98
N ARG A 21 5.91 15.95 -33.49
CA ARG A 21 7.20 16.32 -34.10
C ARG A 21 8.01 15.15 -34.65
N GLN A 22 7.56 13.90 -34.54
CA GLN A 22 8.35 12.73 -34.92
C GLN A 22 7.76 11.87 -36.06
N CYS A 23 6.66 12.30 -36.69
CA CYS A 23 6.00 11.51 -37.75
C CYS A 23 6.08 12.11 -39.16
N THR A 24 6.98 13.07 -39.40
CA THR A 24 7.33 13.54 -40.73
C THR A 24 8.84 13.56 -40.85
N ASP A 25 9.42 12.42 -41.24
CA ASP A 25 10.68 12.28 -41.99
C ASP A 25 11.28 10.88 -41.73
N ALA A 26 10.78 9.88 -42.47
CA ALA A 26 11.50 8.64 -42.78
C ALA A 26 10.73 7.85 -43.86
N GLN A 27 10.54 8.45 -45.04
CA GLN A 27 10.43 7.68 -46.28
C GLN A 27 11.74 7.88 -47.04
N GLY A 28 12.58 6.86 -47.06
CA GLY A 28 13.86 6.86 -47.77
C GLY A 28 14.40 5.44 -47.86
N GLN A 29 14.63 5.01 -49.09
CA GLN A 29 15.01 3.67 -49.55
C GLN A 29 16.29 3.12 -48.89
N ASP A 30 16.35 1.80 -48.67
CA ASP A 30 17.23 0.92 -49.44
C ASP A 30 17.04 -0.55 -49.02
N GLY A 31 16.94 -1.42 -50.04
CA GLY A 31 16.71 -2.85 -49.88
C GLY A 31 17.98 -3.66 -49.99
N ILE A 32 18.01 -4.84 -49.35
CA ILE A 32 18.83 -5.97 -49.77
C ILE A 32 18.04 -7.27 -49.52
N THR A 33 17.76 -7.97 -50.61
CA THR A 33 17.18 -9.31 -50.68
C THR A 33 18.29 -10.35 -50.58
N PHE A 34 18.13 -11.40 -49.77
CA PHE A 34 18.87 -12.65 -49.96
C PHE A 34 17.92 -13.85 -49.88
N VAL A 35 17.85 -14.56 -51.00
CA VAL A 35 17.21 -15.86 -51.24
C VAL A 35 18.29 -16.94 -51.19
N THR A 36 17.97 -18.14 -50.69
CA THR A 36 18.46 -19.50 -51.09
C THR A 36 18.22 -20.48 -49.91
N HIS A 37 17.86 -21.76 -50.06
CA HIS A 37 17.45 -22.62 -51.17
C HIS A 37 16.82 -23.87 -50.52
N ASP A 38 15.68 -24.34 -51.03
CA ASP A 38 15.15 -25.68 -50.72
C ASP A 38 16.02 -26.77 -51.36
N VAL A 39 16.21 -27.88 -50.65
CA VAL A 39 16.68 -29.15 -51.22
C VAL A 39 15.87 -30.30 -50.60
N ASP A 40 14.97 -30.85 -51.40
CA ASP A 40 14.33 -32.16 -51.23
C ASP A 40 15.32 -33.24 -51.69
N GLU A 41 15.50 -34.31 -50.92
CA GLU A 41 15.94 -35.60 -51.48
C GLU A 41 15.46 -36.78 -50.63
N ALA A 42 14.62 -37.61 -51.25
CA ALA A 42 14.10 -38.86 -50.72
C ALA A 42 14.79 -40.06 -51.38
N TYR A 43 15.17 -41.07 -50.58
CA TYR A 43 15.31 -42.53 -50.87
C TYR A 43 16.14 -43.11 -49.69
N CYS A 44 15.84 -44.20 -48.97
CA CYS A 44 15.44 -45.55 -49.39
C CYS A 44 14.91 -46.36 -48.18
N ARG A 45 14.10 -47.39 -48.45
CA ARG A 45 13.37 -48.27 -47.50
C ARG A 45 14.28 -49.23 -46.72
N THR A 46 13.88 -49.60 -45.50
CA THR A 46 13.65 -51.01 -45.07
C THR A 46 12.82 -51.06 -43.78
N ARG A 47 11.77 -51.91 -43.79
CA ARG A 47 10.99 -52.30 -42.60
C ARG A 47 11.59 -53.61 -42.07
N SER A 48 11.79 -53.71 -40.77
CA SER A 48 11.69 -54.96 -40.00
C SER A 48 11.31 -54.66 -38.54
N PRO A 49 10.65 -55.60 -37.85
CA PRO A 49 9.71 -55.28 -36.78
C PRO A 49 10.23 -55.62 -35.38
N GLY A 50 9.79 -54.83 -34.41
CA GLY A 50 9.83 -55.18 -32.99
C GLY A 50 10.83 -54.37 -32.20
N ASP A 51 10.36 -53.24 -31.67
CA ASP A 51 10.81 -52.77 -30.35
C ASP A 51 9.66 -51.98 -29.71
N PHE A 52 9.24 -52.47 -28.54
CA PHE A 52 8.26 -51.83 -27.68
C PHE A 52 8.90 -50.60 -27.02
N SER A 53 8.93 -49.49 -27.76
CA SER A 53 9.29 -48.19 -27.21
C SER A 53 8.03 -47.48 -26.75
N THR A 54 7.77 -47.53 -25.45
CA THR A 54 6.81 -46.66 -24.75
C THR A 54 6.95 -45.23 -25.28
N PRO A 55 5.88 -44.53 -25.71
CA PRO A 55 6.03 -43.16 -26.14
C PRO A 55 6.46 -42.34 -24.93
N MET A 56 7.70 -41.82 -24.95
CA MET A 56 8.07 -40.66 -24.14
C MET A 56 6.99 -39.62 -24.39
N ARG A 57 6.12 -39.41 -23.40
CA ARG A 57 5.25 -38.24 -23.37
C ARG A 57 6.18 -37.04 -23.53
N GLN A 58 6.12 -36.40 -24.69
CA GLN A 58 6.70 -35.08 -24.85
C GLN A 58 6.17 -34.25 -23.69
N ASN A 59 7.08 -33.65 -22.91
CA ASN A 59 6.69 -32.67 -21.91
C ASN A 59 5.75 -31.68 -22.61
N PRO A 60 4.56 -31.39 -22.04
CA PRO A 60 3.69 -30.39 -22.63
C PRO A 60 4.54 -29.13 -22.81
N LYS A 61 4.63 -28.62 -24.05
CA LYS A 61 5.27 -27.34 -24.34
C LYS A 61 4.53 -26.30 -23.51
N MET A 62 5.04 -26.01 -22.33
CA MET A 62 4.56 -24.91 -21.53
C MET A 62 5.00 -23.67 -22.30
N HIS A 63 4.09 -23.10 -23.09
CA HIS A 63 4.30 -21.81 -23.73
C HIS A 63 4.39 -20.78 -22.60
N SER A 64 5.60 -20.57 -22.10
CA SER A 64 5.87 -19.54 -21.10
C SER A 64 5.55 -18.19 -21.72
N ALA A 65 4.77 -17.38 -21.01
CA ALA A 65 4.51 -16.00 -21.41
C ALA A 65 5.75 -15.09 -21.26
N ILE A 66 6.86 -15.60 -20.72
CA ILE A 66 8.14 -14.89 -20.60
C ILE A 66 8.92 -15.02 -21.92
N CYS A 67 9.30 -13.88 -22.47
CA CYS A 67 9.85 -13.72 -23.80
C CYS A 67 11.19 -12.93 -23.82
N SER A 68 11.72 -12.48 -22.69
CA SER A 68 13.00 -11.76 -22.64
C SER A 68 13.81 -11.99 -21.37
N ASN A 69 15.12 -11.73 -21.43
CA ASN A 69 16.02 -11.78 -20.27
C ASN A 69 15.62 -10.76 -19.19
N ASP A 70 15.12 -9.59 -19.59
CA ASP A 70 14.64 -8.57 -18.65
C ASP A 70 13.43 -9.09 -17.84
N GLU A 71 12.48 -9.76 -18.50
CA GLU A 71 11.33 -10.37 -17.81
C GLU A 71 11.75 -11.47 -16.83
N ILE A 72 12.75 -12.29 -17.18
CA ILE A 72 13.34 -13.30 -16.28
C ILE A 72 13.97 -12.62 -15.06
N ALA A 73 14.80 -11.60 -15.29
CA ALA A 73 15.50 -10.89 -14.21
C ALA A 73 14.56 -10.11 -13.28
N LEU A 74 13.42 -9.64 -13.79
CA LEU A 74 12.38 -8.99 -12.99
C LEU A 74 11.55 -10.00 -12.20
N LEU A 75 11.20 -11.15 -12.79
CA LEU A 75 10.52 -12.23 -12.06
C LEU A 75 11.41 -12.81 -10.95
N GLN A 76 12.70 -13.02 -11.21
CA GLN A 76 13.67 -13.43 -10.18
C GLN A 76 13.73 -12.41 -9.05
N HIS A 77 13.82 -11.11 -9.38
CA HIS A 77 13.75 -10.03 -8.39
C HIS A 77 12.48 -10.09 -7.55
N TYR A 78 11.34 -10.47 -8.13
CA TYR A 78 10.11 -10.69 -7.37
C TYR A 78 10.28 -11.79 -6.33
N LEU A 79 10.72 -12.96 -6.77
CA LEU A 79 10.77 -14.17 -5.95
C LEU A 79 11.82 -14.04 -4.82
N ASP A 80 12.94 -13.40 -5.11
CA ASP A 80 14.07 -13.30 -4.18
C ASP A 80 13.91 -12.14 -3.20
N ALA A 81 13.43 -10.99 -3.67
CA ALA A 81 13.40 -9.76 -2.89
C ALA A 81 11.99 -9.17 -2.75
N PHE A 82 11.35 -8.77 -3.86
CA PHE A 82 10.15 -7.93 -3.81
C PHE A 82 8.95 -8.61 -3.10
N GLY A 83 8.81 -9.93 -3.20
CA GLY A 83 7.74 -10.67 -2.53
C GLY A 83 7.80 -10.58 -1.00
N THR A 84 8.98 -10.30 -0.41
CA THR A 84 9.11 -9.98 1.03
C THR A 84 8.39 -8.68 1.39
N PHE A 85 8.13 -7.82 0.41
CA PHE A 85 7.43 -6.56 0.60
C PHE A 85 5.91 -6.66 0.39
N VAL A 86 5.39 -7.85 0.10
CA VAL A 86 3.93 -8.06 0.02
C VAL A 86 3.43 -8.86 1.21
N LEU A 87 4.26 -9.77 1.73
CA LEU A 87 3.94 -10.61 2.88
C LEU A 87 4.84 -10.32 4.08
N LEU A 88 4.23 -10.28 5.25
CA LEU A 88 4.95 -10.11 6.52
C LEU A 88 5.76 -11.37 6.85
N GLY A 89 7.00 -11.16 7.31
CA GLY A 89 7.88 -12.26 7.73
C GLY A 89 7.42 -13.01 8.98
N THR A 90 6.43 -12.47 9.71
CA THR A 90 5.85 -13.05 10.94
C THR A 90 4.57 -13.84 10.68
N ALA A 91 4.07 -13.80 9.44
CA ALA A 91 2.95 -14.63 9.02
C ALA A 91 3.32 -16.11 9.16
N HIS A 92 2.31 -16.97 9.27
CA HIS A 92 2.49 -18.41 9.28
C HIS A 92 3.34 -18.86 8.08
N ALA A 93 4.33 -19.72 8.32
CA ALA A 93 5.39 -20.03 7.36
C ALA A 93 4.88 -20.61 6.02
N ALA A 94 3.68 -21.20 6.01
CA ALA A 94 3.06 -21.74 4.80
C ALA A 94 2.54 -20.67 3.82
N PHE A 95 2.25 -19.44 4.26
CA PHE A 95 1.77 -18.38 3.35
C PHE A 95 2.75 -18.09 2.22
N ARG A 96 4.04 -17.95 2.55
CA ARG A 96 5.08 -17.52 1.62
C ARG A 96 5.28 -18.48 0.43
N PRO A 97 5.57 -19.78 0.62
CA PRO A 97 5.80 -20.68 -0.51
C PRO A 97 4.56 -20.80 -1.41
N GLU A 98 3.35 -20.87 -0.83
CA GLU A 98 2.11 -20.96 -1.60
C GLU A 98 1.85 -19.70 -2.44
N TYR A 99 2.10 -18.53 -1.84
CA TYR A 99 2.00 -17.25 -2.54
C TYR A 99 2.98 -17.17 -3.72
N LEU A 100 4.26 -17.48 -3.49
CA LEU A 100 5.28 -17.39 -4.55
C LEU A 100 5.00 -18.36 -5.71
N VAL A 101 4.51 -19.57 -5.43
CA VAL A 101 4.08 -20.51 -6.47
C VAL A 101 2.94 -19.92 -7.31
N CYS A 102 1.96 -19.29 -6.67
CA CYS A 102 0.86 -18.64 -7.37
C CYS A 102 1.33 -17.45 -8.21
N ILE A 103 2.17 -16.57 -7.67
CA ILE A 103 2.75 -15.44 -8.41
C ILE A 103 3.54 -15.92 -9.63
N ALA A 104 4.41 -16.92 -9.47
CA ALA A 104 5.16 -17.49 -10.58
C ALA A 104 4.21 -18.04 -11.65
N ARG A 105 3.21 -18.84 -11.25
CA ARG A 105 2.20 -19.38 -12.16
C ARG A 105 1.44 -18.27 -12.89
N PHE A 106 0.95 -17.25 -12.19
CA PHE A 106 0.20 -16.15 -12.79
C PHE A 106 1.06 -15.34 -13.76
N THR A 107 2.31 -15.05 -13.39
CA THR A 107 3.26 -14.38 -14.28
C THR A 107 3.53 -15.18 -15.56
N LEU A 108 3.61 -16.51 -15.45
CA LEU A 108 3.93 -17.39 -16.58
C LEU A 108 2.73 -17.67 -17.50
N THR A 109 1.49 -17.52 -17.01
CA THR A 109 0.30 -18.04 -17.70
C THR A 109 -0.81 -17.02 -17.91
N TYR A 110 -0.75 -15.84 -17.26
CA TYR A 110 -1.82 -14.84 -17.31
C TYR A 110 -1.27 -13.45 -17.60
N ALA A 111 -1.53 -12.93 -18.81
CA ALA A 111 -0.94 -11.69 -19.31
C ALA A 111 -1.20 -10.45 -18.41
N PRO A 112 -2.43 -10.21 -17.87
CA PRO A 112 -2.66 -9.10 -16.96
C PRO A 112 -1.75 -9.14 -15.72
N ALA A 113 -1.65 -10.31 -15.09
CA ALA A 113 -0.81 -10.47 -13.89
C ALA A 113 0.67 -10.35 -14.23
N LYS A 114 1.12 -10.94 -15.33
CA LYS A 114 2.50 -10.81 -15.82
C LYS A 114 2.91 -9.35 -15.92
N CYS A 115 2.14 -8.55 -16.67
CA CYS A 115 2.46 -7.16 -16.90
C CYS A 115 2.43 -6.34 -15.60
N ALA A 116 1.42 -6.53 -14.74
CA ALA A 116 1.33 -5.80 -13.47
C ALA A 116 2.50 -6.11 -12.52
N ILE A 117 2.85 -7.40 -12.36
CA ILE A 117 3.94 -7.84 -11.49
C ILE A 117 5.29 -7.32 -11.99
N LEU A 118 5.56 -7.43 -13.30
CA LEU A 118 6.80 -6.94 -13.89
C LEU A 118 6.91 -5.41 -13.80
N ALA A 119 5.80 -4.68 -13.91
CA ALA A 119 5.77 -3.24 -13.69
C ALA A 119 6.21 -2.89 -12.27
N CYS A 120 5.65 -3.54 -11.24
CA CYS A 120 6.07 -3.35 -9.85
C CYS A 120 7.57 -3.60 -9.65
N CYS A 121 8.08 -4.72 -10.16
CA CYS A 121 9.50 -5.07 -10.02
C CYS A 121 10.40 -4.03 -10.68
N ALA A 122 10.04 -3.56 -11.87
CA ALA A 122 10.80 -2.55 -12.58
C ALA A 122 10.74 -1.20 -11.84
N SER A 123 9.57 -0.81 -11.34
CA SER A 123 9.42 0.38 -10.50
C SER A 123 10.30 0.31 -9.25
N ASN A 124 10.28 -0.80 -8.54
CA ASN A 124 11.09 -1.02 -7.36
C ASN A 124 12.60 -1.01 -7.67
N LYS A 125 13.05 -1.68 -8.74
CA LYS A 125 14.45 -1.62 -9.19
C LYS A 125 14.86 -0.18 -9.52
N TYR A 126 14.02 0.57 -10.23
CA TYR A 126 14.28 1.99 -10.47
C TYR A 126 14.42 2.76 -9.17
N GLN A 127 13.57 2.52 -8.16
CA GLN A 127 13.71 3.22 -6.89
C GLN A 127 15.00 2.90 -6.15
N LEU A 128 15.46 1.65 -6.22
CA LEU A 128 16.69 1.19 -5.57
C LEU A 128 17.96 1.64 -6.31
N THR A 129 17.99 1.57 -7.65
CA THR A 129 19.22 1.82 -8.44
C THR A 129 19.24 3.16 -9.15
N LYS A 130 18.08 3.82 -9.30
CA LYS A 130 17.85 5.04 -10.09
C LYS A 130 18.23 4.91 -11.57
N GLU A 131 18.32 3.67 -12.08
CA GLU A 131 18.59 3.42 -13.49
C GLU A 131 17.35 3.63 -14.36
N GLU A 132 17.45 4.59 -15.29
CA GLU A 132 16.35 5.04 -16.14
C GLU A 132 15.71 3.93 -17.00
N GLN A 133 16.47 2.87 -17.32
CA GLN A 133 15.94 1.72 -18.05
C GLN A 133 14.77 1.04 -17.32
N PHE A 134 14.84 0.93 -15.99
CA PHE A 134 13.80 0.29 -15.19
C PHE A 134 12.56 1.18 -15.07
N ARG A 135 12.73 2.51 -15.10
CA ARG A 135 11.60 3.45 -15.19
C ARG A 135 10.80 3.23 -16.48
N LYS A 136 11.50 3.16 -17.62
CA LYS A 136 10.88 2.89 -18.93
C LYS A 136 10.20 1.53 -18.99
N LEU A 137 10.82 0.50 -18.43
CA LEU A 137 10.22 -0.85 -18.35
C LEU A 137 8.97 -0.86 -17.47
N SER A 138 8.99 -0.19 -16.32
CA SER A 138 7.84 -0.05 -15.44
C SER A 138 6.64 0.55 -16.17
N LEU A 139 6.82 1.71 -16.81
CA LEU A 139 5.77 2.36 -17.60
C LEU A 139 5.27 1.49 -18.75
N LYS A 140 6.17 0.82 -19.47
CA LYS A 140 5.80 -0.08 -20.58
C LYS A 140 4.89 -1.20 -20.08
N TYR A 141 5.29 -1.91 -19.02
CA TYR A 141 4.51 -3.02 -18.50
C TYR A 141 3.23 -2.55 -17.82
N TYR A 142 3.22 -1.40 -17.15
CA TYR A 142 2.01 -0.81 -16.59
C TYR A 142 0.97 -0.51 -17.67
N CYS A 143 1.36 0.18 -18.75
CA CYS A 143 0.47 0.46 -19.87
C CYS A 143 -0.07 -0.82 -20.52
N GLN A 144 0.75 -1.89 -20.60
CA GLN A 144 0.28 -3.17 -21.08
C GLN A 144 -0.70 -3.81 -20.09
N ALA A 145 -0.42 -3.77 -18.79
CA ALA A 145 -1.28 -4.32 -17.75
C ALA A 145 -2.67 -3.68 -17.77
N VAL A 146 -2.77 -2.35 -17.90
CA VAL A 146 -4.08 -1.66 -18.04
C VAL A 146 -4.88 -2.21 -19.22
N LYS A 147 -4.23 -2.39 -20.39
CA LYS A 147 -4.90 -2.93 -21.58
C LYS A 147 -5.39 -4.36 -21.38
N GLU A 148 -4.52 -5.23 -20.87
CA GLU A 148 -4.83 -6.65 -20.63
C GLU A 148 -5.90 -6.82 -19.55
N ILE A 149 -5.87 -6.00 -18.49
CA ILE A 149 -6.91 -5.98 -17.45
C ILE A 149 -8.26 -5.57 -18.05
N ASN A 150 -8.31 -4.53 -18.88
CA ASN A 150 -9.56 -4.10 -19.52
C ASN A 150 -10.15 -5.20 -20.43
N VAL A 151 -9.31 -5.93 -21.16
CA VAL A 151 -9.72 -7.11 -21.94
C VAL A 151 -10.31 -8.18 -21.00
N ALA A 152 -9.58 -8.54 -19.94
CA ALA A 152 -10.03 -9.54 -18.97
C ALA A 152 -11.33 -9.14 -18.25
N LEU A 153 -11.55 -7.86 -17.98
CA LEU A 153 -12.80 -7.34 -17.42
C LEU A 153 -13.97 -7.49 -18.40
N THR A 154 -13.74 -7.19 -19.69
CA THR A 154 -14.74 -7.39 -20.75
C THR A 154 -15.12 -8.87 -20.89
N GLU A 155 -14.15 -9.77 -20.81
CA GLU A 155 -14.40 -11.22 -20.81
C GLU A 155 -15.17 -11.66 -19.56
N LEU A 156 -14.84 -11.11 -18.40
CA LEU A 156 -15.51 -11.39 -17.13
C LEU A 156 -16.97 -10.96 -17.14
N GLU A 157 -17.31 -9.80 -17.72
CA GLU A 157 -18.69 -9.33 -17.87
C GLU A 157 -19.54 -10.33 -18.67
N ASN A 158 -18.95 -10.94 -19.68
CA ASN A 158 -19.59 -11.96 -20.51
C ASN A 158 -19.57 -13.35 -19.86
N SER A 159 -18.83 -13.54 -18.77
CA SER A 159 -18.69 -14.81 -18.06
C SER A 159 -19.70 -14.98 -16.92
N ARG A 160 -20.16 -16.22 -16.73
CA ARG A 160 -20.94 -16.60 -15.54
C ARG A 160 -20.08 -16.77 -14.29
N SER A 161 -18.76 -16.89 -14.42
CA SER A 161 -17.84 -17.04 -13.29
C SER A 161 -17.59 -15.72 -12.56
N GLY A 162 -17.11 -15.81 -11.31
CA GLY A 162 -16.53 -14.67 -10.61
C GLY A 162 -15.13 -14.33 -11.12
N PRO A 163 -14.55 -13.21 -10.66
CA PRO A 163 -13.15 -12.87 -10.93
C PRO A 163 -12.22 -13.98 -10.42
N ASN A 164 -11.25 -14.37 -11.25
CA ASN A 164 -10.23 -15.34 -10.84
C ASN A 164 -9.15 -14.67 -9.97
N ASP A 165 -8.35 -15.48 -9.26
CA ASP A 165 -7.27 -14.97 -8.40
C ASP A 165 -6.24 -14.15 -9.17
N ALA A 166 -5.88 -14.58 -10.38
CA ALA A 166 -4.86 -13.92 -11.19
C ALA A 166 -5.25 -12.48 -11.57
N LEU A 167 -6.54 -12.24 -11.84
CA LEU A 167 -7.07 -10.90 -12.13
C LEU A 167 -7.07 -10.02 -10.89
N VAL A 168 -7.51 -10.54 -9.73
CA VAL A 168 -7.45 -9.79 -8.47
C VAL A 168 -6.01 -9.45 -8.13
N THR A 169 -5.10 -10.42 -8.23
CA THR A 169 -3.66 -10.21 -8.03
C THR A 169 -3.07 -9.20 -9.01
N ALA A 170 -3.50 -9.19 -10.28
CA ALA A 170 -3.06 -8.19 -11.25
C ALA A 170 -3.43 -6.77 -10.78
N VAL A 171 -4.69 -6.53 -10.41
CA VAL A 171 -5.15 -5.22 -9.90
C VAL A 171 -4.47 -4.85 -8.59
N VAL A 172 -4.22 -5.82 -7.70
CA VAL A 172 -3.41 -5.62 -6.49
C VAL A 172 -2.03 -5.06 -6.84
N HIS A 173 -1.37 -5.63 -7.84
CA HIS A 173 -0.07 -5.14 -8.27
C HIS A 173 -0.15 -3.79 -9.01
N MET A 174 -1.28 -3.42 -9.61
CA MET A 174 -1.43 -2.09 -10.21
C MET A 174 -1.33 -0.96 -9.19
N TYR A 175 -2.00 -1.05 -8.03
CA TYR A 175 -1.87 -0.03 -6.99
C TYR A 175 -0.52 -0.13 -6.25
N ILE A 176 0.05 -1.33 -6.10
CA ILE A 176 1.42 -1.47 -5.55
C ILE A 176 2.38 -0.72 -6.47
N ASN A 177 2.26 -0.87 -7.79
CA ASN A 177 3.08 -0.11 -8.73
C ASN A 177 2.88 1.41 -8.59
N ALA A 178 1.62 1.85 -8.48
CA ALA A 178 1.25 3.26 -8.30
C ALA A 178 1.92 3.90 -7.07
N LEU A 179 1.95 3.17 -5.95
CA LEU A 179 2.52 3.68 -4.70
C LEU A 179 4.06 3.54 -4.64
N TRP A 180 4.65 2.58 -5.33
CA TRP A 180 6.11 2.40 -5.39
C TRP A 180 6.79 3.30 -6.42
N GLY A 181 6.08 3.69 -7.48
CA GLY A 181 6.61 4.55 -8.54
C GLY A 181 6.47 6.05 -8.24
N PRO A 182 7.23 6.90 -8.97
CA PRO A 182 7.08 8.35 -8.89
C PRO A 182 5.92 8.90 -9.74
N GLU A 183 5.46 8.16 -10.75
CA GLU A 183 4.66 8.72 -11.86
C GLU A 183 3.16 8.40 -11.82
N LEU A 184 2.76 7.38 -11.06
CA LEU A 184 1.44 6.75 -11.20
C LEU A 184 0.60 6.87 -9.92
N HIS A 185 0.98 7.77 -9.02
CA HIS A 185 0.33 7.94 -7.72
C HIS A 185 -1.17 8.21 -7.85
N ASP A 186 -1.57 9.12 -8.75
CA ASP A 186 -2.96 9.51 -8.96
C ASP A 186 -3.87 8.34 -9.39
N ASP A 187 -3.29 7.27 -9.97
CA ASP A 187 -4.03 6.09 -10.40
C ASP A 187 -4.32 5.10 -9.25
N ALA A 188 -3.63 5.22 -8.11
CA ALA A 188 -3.73 4.25 -7.01
C ALA A 188 -5.16 4.08 -6.49
N ALA A 189 -5.88 5.20 -6.30
CA ALA A 189 -7.27 5.21 -5.85
C ALA A 189 -8.20 4.44 -6.79
N ASN A 190 -8.05 4.64 -8.11
CA ASN A 190 -8.87 3.96 -9.11
C ASN A 190 -8.64 2.44 -9.08
N HIS A 191 -7.38 2.01 -8.94
CA HIS A 191 -7.03 0.58 -8.84
C HIS A 191 -7.58 -0.07 -7.56
N VAL A 192 -7.51 0.63 -6.41
CA VAL A 192 -8.08 0.12 -5.15
C VAL A 192 -9.61 0.02 -5.25
N VAL A 193 -10.29 1.04 -5.79
CA VAL A 193 -11.74 0.97 -6.06
C VAL A 193 -12.07 -0.23 -6.94
N GLY A 194 -11.31 -0.44 -8.01
CA GLY A 194 -11.45 -1.61 -8.88
C GLY A 194 -11.31 -2.93 -8.13
N ALA A 195 -10.30 -3.06 -7.27
CA ALA A 195 -10.08 -4.25 -6.46
C ALA A 195 -11.22 -4.51 -5.47
N VAL A 196 -11.75 -3.47 -4.83
CA VAL A 196 -12.94 -3.54 -3.96
C VAL A 196 -14.14 -4.08 -4.75
N GLN A 197 -14.39 -3.56 -5.96
CA GLN A 197 -15.51 -4.04 -6.79
C GLN A 197 -15.32 -5.50 -7.23
N LEU A 198 -14.10 -5.91 -7.59
CA LEU A 198 -13.80 -7.31 -7.91
C LEU A 198 -14.06 -8.24 -6.72
N LEU A 199 -13.65 -7.86 -5.52
CA LEU A 199 -13.93 -8.67 -4.33
C LEU A 199 -15.43 -8.69 -3.99
N LYS A 200 -16.16 -7.58 -4.11
CA LYS A 200 -17.63 -7.56 -3.98
C LYS A 200 -18.31 -8.52 -4.96
N LEU A 201 -17.91 -8.50 -6.23
CA LEU A 201 -18.40 -9.42 -7.25
C LEU A 201 -18.08 -10.88 -6.89
N ARG A 202 -16.90 -11.12 -6.34
CA ARG A 202 -16.50 -12.46 -5.90
C ARG A 202 -17.37 -12.93 -4.74
N TYR A 203 -17.54 -12.13 -3.68
CA TYR A 203 -18.43 -12.46 -2.56
C TYR A 203 -19.86 -12.78 -3.00
N ALA A 204 -20.38 -12.07 -4.01
CA ALA A 204 -21.72 -12.30 -4.54
C ALA A 204 -21.85 -13.59 -5.37
N LYS A 205 -20.82 -13.96 -6.14
CA LYS A 205 -20.86 -15.10 -7.08
C LYS A 205 -20.32 -16.41 -6.51
N SER A 206 -19.30 -16.35 -5.65
CA SER A 206 -18.64 -17.51 -5.04
C SER A 206 -18.01 -17.10 -3.71
N PRO A 207 -18.41 -17.69 -2.57
CA PRO A 207 -17.80 -17.35 -1.28
C PRO A 207 -16.28 -17.62 -1.31
N LEU A 208 -15.50 -16.69 -0.78
CA LEU A 208 -14.07 -16.93 -0.55
C LEU A 208 -13.89 -17.99 0.53
N CYS A 209 -12.97 -18.94 0.31
CA CYS A 209 -12.54 -19.88 1.33
C CYS A 209 -11.27 -19.36 1.99
N MET A 210 -11.33 -18.98 3.26
CA MET A 210 -10.15 -18.48 3.99
C MET A 210 -9.14 -19.56 4.36
N GLU A 211 -9.44 -20.84 4.15
CA GLU A 211 -8.44 -21.93 4.20
C GLU A 211 -7.44 -21.84 3.05
N GLN A 212 -7.75 -21.09 1.98
CA GLN A 212 -6.83 -20.86 0.86
C GLN A 212 -5.99 -19.60 1.12
N PRO A 213 -4.67 -19.70 1.29
CA PRO A 213 -3.81 -18.57 1.61
C PRO A 213 -3.94 -17.38 0.65
N MET A 214 -4.10 -17.64 -0.66
CA MET A 214 -4.24 -16.58 -1.66
C MET A 214 -5.50 -15.73 -1.48
N HIS A 215 -6.62 -16.32 -1.05
CA HIS A 215 -7.85 -15.57 -0.82
C HIS A 215 -7.69 -14.58 0.32
N ARG A 216 -7.04 -15.01 1.41
CA ARG A 216 -6.75 -14.15 2.55
C ARG A 216 -5.77 -13.04 2.18
N ILE A 217 -4.67 -13.37 1.50
CA ILE A 217 -3.68 -12.39 1.04
C ILE A 217 -4.35 -11.32 0.17
N ASN A 218 -5.17 -11.72 -0.81
CA ASN A 218 -5.89 -10.76 -1.67
C ASN A 218 -6.86 -9.88 -0.87
N ALA A 219 -7.66 -10.46 0.03
CA ALA A 219 -8.62 -9.69 0.84
C ALA A 219 -7.92 -8.69 1.77
N GLU A 220 -6.88 -9.13 2.49
CA GLU A 220 -6.10 -8.25 3.35
C GLU A 220 -5.34 -7.18 2.57
N SER A 221 -4.81 -7.50 1.37
CA SER A 221 -4.13 -6.52 0.52
C SER A 221 -5.04 -5.38 0.11
N VAL A 222 -6.29 -5.67 -0.26
CA VAL A 222 -7.24 -4.63 -0.68
C VAL A 222 -7.67 -3.76 0.50
N ILE A 223 -7.92 -4.35 1.67
CA ILE A 223 -8.23 -3.58 2.90
C ILE A 223 -7.04 -2.70 3.28
N TYR A 224 -5.85 -3.29 3.36
CA TYR A 224 -4.63 -2.60 3.76
C TYR A 224 -4.45 -1.31 2.95
N GLN A 225 -4.67 -1.42 1.64
CA GLN A 225 -4.39 -0.36 0.69
C GLN A 225 -5.51 0.68 0.64
N SER A 226 -6.75 0.26 0.89
CA SER A 226 -7.86 1.18 1.16
C SER A 226 -7.56 2.07 2.37
N PHE A 227 -7.04 1.48 3.45
CA PHE A 227 -6.62 2.26 4.61
C PHE A 227 -5.43 3.16 4.29
N LEU A 228 -4.37 2.66 3.65
CA LEU A 228 -3.19 3.47 3.33
C LEU A 228 -3.55 4.73 2.52
N LEU A 229 -4.40 4.60 1.50
CA LEU A 229 -4.87 5.74 0.72
C LEU A 229 -5.73 6.71 1.55
N SER A 230 -6.59 6.18 2.42
CA SER A 230 -7.37 7.02 3.34
C SER A 230 -6.51 7.75 4.37
N MET A 231 -5.29 7.26 4.61
CA MET A 231 -4.37 7.76 5.63
C MET A 231 -3.26 8.67 5.06
N GLU A 232 -3.11 8.76 3.73
CA GLU A 232 -2.03 9.50 3.09
C GLU A 232 -2.02 10.99 3.40
N HIS A 233 -3.20 11.60 3.58
CA HIS A 233 -3.33 12.97 4.04
C HIS A 233 -4.32 13.02 5.20
N PRO A 234 -3.90 12.80 6.45
CA PRO A 234 -4.80 12.58 7.59
C PRO A 234 -5.87 13.66 7.78
N LEU A 235 -5.58 14.91 7.36
CA LEU A 235 -6.46 16.07 7.50
C LEU A 235 -7.14 16.49 6.17
N HIS A 236 -6.80 15.87 5.05
CA HIS A 236 -7.36 16.19 3.73
C HIS A 236 -7.83 14.96 2.94
N ALA A 237 -7.77 13.77 3.54
CA ALA A 237 -7.73 12.48 2.86
C ALA A 237 -8.78 12.38 1.74
N PRO A 238 -8.37 12.33 0.45
CA PRO A 238 -9.31 12.35 -0.67
C PRO A 238 -10.01 10.99 -0.85
N PHE A 239 -9.54 9.94 -0.18
CA PHE A 239 -10.05 8.59 -0.32
C PHE A 239 -10.87 8.17 0.91
N GLU A 240 -12.06 7.61 0.65
CA GLU A 240 -12.94 7.06 1.68
C GLU A 240 -12.97 5.54 1.61
N VAL A 241 -12.84 4.89 2.77
CA VAL A 241 -12.95 3.44 2.88
C VAL A 241 -14.42 3.04 2.78
N ASP A 242 -14.75 2.13 1.85
CA ASP A 242 -16.09 1.59 1.68
C ASP A 242 -16.51 0.76 2.91
N THR A 243 -17.37 1.34 3.76
CA THR A 243 -17.76 0.76 5.06
C THR A 243 -18.50 -0.56 4.91
N ALA A 244 -19.34 -0.70 3.88
CA ALA A 244 -20.06 -1.94 3.60
C ALA A 244 -19.11 -3.06 3.18
N PHE A 245 -18.13 -2.75 2.32
CA PHE A 245 -17.07 -3.67 1.94
C PHE A 245 -16.22 -4.09 3.15
N LEU A 246 -15.84 -3.12 3.99
CA LEU A 246 -15.02 -3.37 5.18
C LEU A 246 -15.73 -4.32 6.14
N ALA A 247 -17.00 -4.05 6.48
CA ALA A 247 -17.79 -4.90 7.36
C ALA A 247 -17.95 -6.32 6.79
N GLN A 248 -18.24 -6.43 5.49
CA GLN A 248 -18.35 -7.73 4.81
C GLN A 248 -17.02 -8.48 4.85
N THR A 249 -15.91 -7.83 4.54
CA THR A 249 -14.60 -8.49 4.47
C THR A 249 -14.09 -8.86 5.86
N GLN A 250 -14.36 -8.06 6.90
CA GLN A 250 -14.03 -8.40 8.28
C GLN A 250 -14.72 -9.71 8.72
N ASN A 251 -16.00 -9.88 8.36
CA ASN A 251 -16.72 -11.13 8.62
C ASN A 251 -16.07 -12.32 7.89
N VAL A 252 -15.69 -12.12 6.62
CA VAL A 252 -15.03 -13.16 5.82
C VAL A 252 -13.64 -13.51 6.37
N LEU A 253 -12.89 -12.55 6.91
CA LEU A 253 -11.56 -12.75 7.50
C LEU A 253 -11.59 -13.33 8.93
N SER A 254 -12.77 -13.47 9.55
CA SER A 254 -12.89 -13.96 10.93
C SER A 254 -12.38 -15.40 11.13
N PRO A 255 -12.63 -16.37 10.22
CA PRO A 255 -12.08 -17.71 10.35
C PRO A 255 -10.56 -17.73 10.06
N PRO A 256 -9.73 -18.40 10.88
CA PRO A 256 -8.30 -18.52 10.61
C PRO A 256 -8.03 -19.37 9.37
N THR A 257 -6.94 -19.09 8.66
CA THR A 257 -6.43 -19.96 7.57
C THR A 257 -5.76 -21.20 8.15
N PHE A 258 -5.03 -21.04 9.25
CA PHE A 258 -4.34 -22.09 10.00
C PHE A 258 -4.91 -22.11 11.43
N SER A 259 -5.69 -23.15 11.75
CA SER A 259 -6.39 -23.29 13.04
C SER A 259 -5.46 -23.28 14.24
N ASP A 260 -4.24 -23.80 14.07
CA ASP A 260 -3.28 -24.04 15.14
C ASP A 260 -2.34 -22.83 15.37
N SER A 261 -2.68 -21.68 14.78
CA SER A 261 -1.83 -20.48 14.77
C SER A 261 -2.56 -19.26 15.34
N SER A 262 -1.82 -18.30 15.89
CA SER A 262 -2.40 -17.06 16.40
C SER A 262 -3.08 -16.23 15.31
N ALA A 263 -3.93 -15.29 15.74
CA ALA A 263 -4.56 -14.34 14.82
C ALA A 263 -3.52 -13.52 14.04
N ALA A 264 -2.42 -13.12 14.66
CA ALA A 264 -1.33 -12.40 14.00
C ALA A 264 -0.60 -13.26 12.97
N ALA A 265 -0.31 -14.54 13.28
CA ALA A 265 0.27 -15.45 12.31
C ALA A 265 -0.67 -15.72 11.12
N ASN A 266 -1.99 -15.62 11.34
CA ASN A 266 -3.02 -15.69 10.32
C ASN A 266 -3.26 -14.35 9.57
N SER A 267 -2.46 -13.30 9.79
CA SER A 267 -2.62 -12.00 9.15
C SER A 267 -1.40 -11.67 8.28
N PRO A 268 -1.28 -12.24 7.06
CA PRO A 268 -0.07 -12.13 6.26
C PRO A 268 0.25 -10.72 5.72
N VAL A 269 -0.70 -9.78 5.71
CA VAL A 269 -0.49 -8.45 5.10
C VAL A 269 -0.68 -7.29 6.07
N LEU A 270 -1.73 -7.28 6.91
CA LEU A 270 -2.14 -6.09 7.67
C LEU A 270 -1.12 -5.60 8.69
N GLY A 271 -0.44 -6.51 9.39
CA GLY A 271 0.71 -6.24 10.27
C GLY A 271 0.42 -5.54 11.59
N VAL A 272 -0.67 -4.79 11.67
CA VAL A 272 -1.36 -4.37 12.90
C VAL A 272 -2.80 -4.89 12.87
N PRO A 273 -3.46 -5.08 14.02
CA PRO A 273 -4.85 -5.48 14.10
C PRO A 273 -5.77 -4.55 13.29
N LEU A 274 -6.70 -5.16 12.54
CA LEU A 274 -7.66 -4.45 11.70
C LEU A 274 -8.45 -3.39 12.49
N GLN A 275 -8.76 -3.67 13.75
CA GLN A 275 -9.49 -2.78 14.65
C GLN A 275 -8.73 -1.46 14.88
N LEU A 276 -7.40 -1.48 14.90
CA LEU A 276 -6.60 -0.27 15.05
C LEU A 276 -6.67 0.60 13.78
N PHE A 277 -6.66 -0.01 12.58
CA PHE A 277 -6.89 0.74 11.33
C PHE A 277 -8.28 1.37 11.29
N CYS A 278 -9.31 0.63 11.72
CA CYS A 278 -10.67 1.17 11.82
C CYS A 278 -10.73 2.37 12.77
N LEU A 279 -10.11 2.27 13.95
CA LEU A 279 -10.07 3.37 14.91
C LEU A 279 -9.36 4.60 14.35
N ILE A 280 -8.20 4.43 13.70
CA ILE A 280 -7.47 5.54 13.07
C ILE A 280 -8.32 6.19 11.96
N SER A 281 -9.06 5.38 11.19
CA SER A 281 -10.01 5.89 10.20
C SER A 281 -11.12 6.71 10.84
N ASP A 282 -11.70 6.23 11.94
CA ASP A 282 -12.72 6.97 12.70
C ASP A 282 -12.18 8.30 13.25
N VAL A 283 -10.92 8.34 13.72
CA VAL A 283 -10.25 9.57 14.18
C VAL A 283 -10.09 10.58 13.02
N MET A 284 -9.73 10.13 11.82
CA MET A 284 -9.64 11.03 10.65
C MET A 284 -11.02 11.53 10.22
N GLN A 285 -12.06 10.69 10.29
CA GLN A 285 -13.43 11.09 10.01
C GLN A 285 -13.95 12.11 11.03
N LEU A 286 -13.50 12.01 12.29
CA LEU A 286 -13.78 13.00 13.34
C LEU A 286 -13.37 14.42 12.95
N TYR A 287 -12.23 14.55 12.29
CA TYR A 287 -11.77 15.84 11.79
C TYR A 287 -12.56 16.35 10.58
N LYS A 288 -12.88 15.46 9.63
CA LYS A 288 -13.52 15.85 8.35
C LYS A 288 -14.96 16.31 8.50
N SER A 289 -15.70 15.73 9.45
CA SER A 289 -17.13 15.95 9.58
C SER A 289 -17.56 15.97 11.04
N PRO A 290 -17.07 16.94 11.84
CA PRO A 290 -17.34 17.00 13.28
C PRO A 290 -18.84 17.15 13.56
N GLU A 291 -19.58 17.85 12.69
CA GLU A 291 -21.03 18.07 12.82
C GLU A 291 -21.87 16.81 12.63
N LEU A 292 -21.35 15.79 11.92
CA LEU A 292 -22.06 14.55 11.62
C LEU A 292 -21.85 13.47 12.68
N ILE A 293 -21.06 13.75 13.72
CA ILE A 293 -20.65 12.76 14.70
C ILE A 293 -21.47 12.87 15.97
N SER A 294 -22.15 11.78 16.30
CA SER A 294 -22.88 11.68 17.56
C SER A 294 -21.92 11.70 18.76
N ALA A 295 -22.39 12.23 19.89
CA ALA A 295 -21.64 12.19 21.15
C ALA A 295 -21.27 10.74 21.56
N ASP A 296 -22.10 9.77 21.19
CA ASP A 296 -21.84 8.34 21.40
C ASP A 296 -20.64 7.84 20.59
N ASN A 297 -20.54 8.22 19.31
CA ASN A 297 -19.41 7.85 18.45
C ASN A 297 -18.10 8.49 18.95
N PHE A 298 -18.14 9.75 19.36
CA PHE A 298 -16.97 10.42 19.95
C PHE A 298 -16.50 9.73 21.24
N THR A 299 -17.45 9.37 22.12
CA THR A 299 -17.15 8.65 23.36
C THR A 299 -16.60 7.25 23.08
N ARG A 300 -17.10 6.57 22.05
CA ARG A 300 -16.57 5.29 21.58
C ARG A 300 -15.11 5.41 21.15
N ILE A 301 -14.79 6.34 20.26
CA ILE A 301 -13.42 6.57 19.74
C ILE A 301 -12.43 6.79 20.90
N LYS A 302 -12.78 7.67 21.85
CA LYS A 302 -11.95 7.92 23.04
C LYS A 302 -11.73 6.66 23.88
N ARG A 303 -12.79 5.90 24.14
CA ARG A 303 -12.71 4.66 24.92
C ARG A 303 -11.83 3.61 24.24
N GLU A 304 -11.98 3.45 22.94
CA GLU A 304 -11.17 2.52 22.14
C GLU A 304 -9.70 2.95 22.13
N MET A 305 -9.40 4.25 22.00
CA MET A 305 -8.02 4.74 22.07
C MET A 305 -7.38 4.45 23.44
N VAL A 306 -8.10 4.69 24.54
CA VAL A 306 -7.63 4.36 25.89
C VAL A 306 -7.30 2.87 26.04
N HIS A 307 -8.10 2.00 25.42
CA HIS A 307 -7.80 0.56 25.39
C HIS A 307 -6.47 0.28 24.68
N TRP A 308 -6.23 0.87 23.51
CA TRP A 308 -4.98 0.69 22.78
C TRP A 308 -3.76 1.27 23.52
N GLU A 309 -3.91 2.42 24.18
CA GLU A 309 -2.86 2.99 25.04
C GLU A 309 -2.52 2.04 26.21
N HIS A 310 -3.51 1.35 26.76
CA HIS A 310 -3.28 0.32 27.77
C HIS A 310 -2.51 -0.89 27.21
N VAL A 311 -2.83 -1.32 25.99
CA VAL A 311 -2.07 -2.37 25.27
C VAL A 311 -0.63 -1.94 25.07
N ALA A 312 -0.38 -0.70 24.62
CA ALA A 312 0.97 -0.15 24.45
C ALA A 312 1.78 -0.19 25.76
N ASN A 313 1.17 0.28 26.86
CA ASN A 313 1.79 0.22 28.19
C ASN A 313 2.11 -1.21 28.64
N THR A 314 1.31 -2.19 28.22
CA THR A 314 1.54 -3.61 28.53
C THR A 314 2.72 -4.17 27.74
N ILE A 315 2.78 -3.86 26.45
CA ILE A 315 3.90 -4.22 25.57
C ILE A 315 5.22 -3.64 26.11
N GLU A 316 5.26 -2.36 26.48
CA GLU A 316 6.48 -1.72 26.96
C GLU A 316 6.94 -2.26 28.31
N ARG A 317 6.01 -2.54 29.24
CA ARG A 317 6.34 -3.20 30.52
C ARG A 317 6.94 -4.57 30.30
N ALA A 318 6.41 -5.35 29.36
CA ALA A 318 6.97 -6.64 29.01
C ALA A 318 8.37 -6.51 28.40
N ALA A 319 8.64 -5.48 27.59
CA ALA A 319 9.97 -5.22 27.04
C ALA A 319 11.00 -4.88 28.13
N LEU A 320 10.62 -4.13 29.16
CA LEU A 320 11.49 -3.65 30.24
C LEU A 320 11.81 -4.69 31.33
N SER A 321 11.24 -5.90 31.27
CA SER A 321 11.46 -6.92 32.32
C SER A 321 12.96 -7.23 32.53
N PRO A 322 13.39 -7.43 33.79
CA PRO A 322 14.81 -7.57 34.16
C PRO A 322 15.50 -8.78 33.52
N THR A 323 16.83 -8.79 33.57
CA THR A 323 17.71 -9.84 33.01
C THR A 323 17.39 -11.24 33.54
N ASP A 324 16.85 -11.33 34.77
CA ASP A 324 16.30 -12.55 35.37
C ASP A 324 14.77 -12.39 35.54
N PRO A 325 13.98 -12.61 34.48
CA PRO A 325 12.52 -12.53 34.56
C PRO A 325 11.96 -13.68 35.38
N THR A 326 10.91 -13.39 36.17
CA THR A 326 10.13 -14.45 36.81
C THR A 326 9.41 -15.29 35.74
N PRO A 327 9.05 -16.56 36.02
CA PRO A 327 8.30 -17.40 35.06
C PRO A 327 7.01 -16.76 34.54
N VAL A 328 6.35 -15.95 35.38
CA VAL A 328 5.14 -15.20 35.02
C VAL A 328 5.43 -14.09 33.99
N GLN A 329 6.56 -13.40 34.13
CA GLN A 329 6.99 -12.36 33.19
C GLN A 329 7.46 -12.96 31.86
N GLU A 330 8.12 -14.12 31.88
CA GLU A 330 8.50 -14.87 30.69
C GLU A 330 7.25 -15.29 29.90
N HIS A 331 6.24 -15.84 30.59
CA HIS A 331 4.98 -16.25 29.97
C HIS A 331 4.25 -15.06 29.34
N LEU A 332 4.12 -13.95 30.07
CA LEU A 332 3.52 -12.71 29.55
C LEU A 332 4.26 -12.18 28.31
N ARG A 333 5.60 -12.24 28.29
CA ARG A 333 6.41 -11.87 27.12
C ARG A 333 6.12 -12.77 25.92
N CYS A 334 6.05 -14.08 26.13
CA CYS A 334 5.71 -15.05 25.10
C CYS A 334 4.32 -14.80 24.53
N ASP A 335 3.32 -14.59 25.39
CA ASP A 335 1.94 -14.33 25.00
C ASP A 335 1.84 -13.05 24.17
N ILE A 336 2.44 -11.94 24.64
CA ILE A 336 2.46 -10.67 23.92
C ILE A 336 3.16 -10.82 22.57
N LYS A 337 4.29 -11.52 22.51
CA LYS A 337 5.01 -11.71 21.24
C LYS A 337 4.24 -12.62 20.28
N HIS A 338 3.48 -13.57 20.81
CA HIS A 338 2.64 -14.46 20.02
C HIS A 338 1.40 -13.75 19.44
N GLU A 339 0.83 -12.83 20.21
CA GLU A 339 -0.31 -12.00 19.82
C GLU A 339 0.09 -10.80 18.96
N TYR A 340 1.25 -10.19 19.24
CA TYR A 340 1.75 -8.97 18.59
C TYR A 340 3.21 -9.14 18.16
N PRO A 341 3.49 -9.83 17.04
CA PRO A 341 4.86 -10.13 16.63
C PRO A 341 5.66 -8.88 16.19
N HIS A 342 4.97 -7.77 15.87
CA HIS A 342 5.55 -6.47 15.54
C HIS A 342 5.29 -5.42 16.61
N THR A 343 5.68 -5.71 17.85
CA THR A 343 5.45 -4.83 19.02
C THR A 343 5.85 -3.37 18.78
N ASN A 344 7.00 -3.11 18.17
CA ASN A 344 7.44 -1.73 17.92
C ASN A 344 6.59 -1.02 16.86
N ALA A 345 6.22 -1.70 15.77
CA ALA A 345 5.32 -1.11 14.77
C ALA A 345 3.95 -0.83 15.39
N MET A 346 3.43 -1.77 16.19
CA MET A 346 2.20 -1.58 16.97
C MET A 346 2.26 -0.34 17.86
N LEU A 347 3.33 -0.18 18.65
CA LEU A 347 3.51 0.98 19.50
C LEU A 347 3.52 2.29 18.70
N LEU A 348 4.24 2.33 17.56
CA LEU A 348 4.29 3.51 16.70
C LEU A 348 2.90 3.88 16.14
N TYR A 349 2.09 2.90 15.71
CA TYR A 349 0.71 3.16 15.28
C TYR A 349 -0.19 3.65 16.40
N ILE A 350 -0.10 3.04 17.59
CA ILE A 350 -0.91 3.44 18.74
C ILE A 350 -0.55 4.87 19.15
N PHE A 351 0.74 5.20 19.26
CA PHE A 351 1.17 6.55 19.63
C PHE A 351 0.82 7.58 18.57
N ALA A 352 0.97 7.26 17.27
CA ALA A 352 0.56 8.16 16.19
C ALA A 352 -0.97 8.37 16.18
N GLY A 353 -1.77 7.32 16.34
CA GLY A 353 -3.22 7.41 16.41
C GLY A 353 -3.71 8.20 17.64
N SER A 354 -3.12 7.93 18.81
CA SER A 354 -3.42 8.67 20.05
C SER A 354 -3.06 10.16 19.92
N LEU A 355 -1.87 10.46 19.40
CA LEU A 355 -1.44 11.83 19.15
C LEU A 355 -2.36 12.56 18.15
N LEU A 356 -2.77 11.87 17.08
CA LEU A 356 -3.71 12.42 16.10
C LEU A 356 -5.10 12.67 16.73
N LEU A 357 -5.58 11.80 17.62
CA LEU A 357 -6.85 12.02 18.31
C LEU A 357 -6.78 13.27 19.20
N ASP A 358 -5.73 13.42 20.00
CA ASP A 358 -5.52 14.62 20.83
C ASP A 358 -5.50 15.88 19.93
N TRP A 359 -4.80 15.80 18.80
CA TRP A 359 -4.78 16.88 17.81
C TRP A 359 -6.17 17.24 17.29
N VAL A 360 -6.93 16.26 16.82
CA VAL A 360 -8.27 16.50 16.26
C VAL A 360 -9.21 17.08 17.33
N VAL A 361 -9.14 16.57 18.56
CA VAL A 361 -9.96 17.07 19.68
C VAL A 361 -9.65 18.53 19.98
N GLU A 362 -8.37 18.91 20.07
CA GLU A 362 -7.97 20.30 20.32
C GLU A 362 -8.41 21.24 19.19
N LEU A 363 -8.30 20.82 17.92
CA LEU A 363 -8.76 21.63 16.78
C LEU A 363 -10.27 21.87 16.81
N ILE A 364 -11.06 20.83 17.10
CA ILE A 364 -12.54 20.95 17.19
C ILE A 364 -12.92 21.88 18.34
N GLN A 365 -12.22 21.79 19.49
CA GLN A 365 -12.47 22.66 20.63
C GLN A 365 -12.11 24.11 20.34
N GLY A 366 -10.94 24.37 19.72
CA GLY A 366 -10.52 25.72 19.36
C GLY A 366 -11.45 26.41 18.35
N GLN A 367 -12.03 25.66 17.40
CA GLN A 367 -13.02 26.19 16.45
C GLN A 367 -14.34 26.63 17.13
N SER A 368 -14.69 26.03 18.27
CA SER A 368 -15.89 26.40 19.01
C SER A 368 -15.71 27.70 19.80
N GLU A 369 -14.48 28.06 20.18
CA GLU A 369 -14.19 29.29 20.94
C GLU A 369 -14.11 30.53 20.04
N ASP A 370 -13.68 30.39 18.78
CA ASP A 370 -13.63 31.49 17.80
C ASP A 370 -15.04 31.93 17.28
N LEU A 371 -16.10 31.22 17.65
CA LEU A 371 -17.49 31.51 17.28
C LEU A 371 -18.28 32.32 18.33
N GLU A 372 -17.68 32.66 19.47
CA GLU A 372 -18.27 33.64 20.39
C GLU A 372 -18.02 35.08 19.89
N GLU A 373 -18.85 35.53 18.93
CA GLU A 373 -18.84 36.93 18.48
C GLU A 373 -19.22 37.89 19.62
N PRO A 374 -18.50 39.02 19.80
CA PRO A 374 -18.91 40.07 20.73
C PRO A 374 -20.24 40.67 20.31
N ALA A 375 -21.12 40.85 21.28
CA ALA A 375 -22.48 41.34 21.13
C ALA A 375 -22.56 42.79 20.62
N TRP A 376 -22.38 43.03 19.31
CA TRP A 376 -23.11 44.02 18.49
C TRP A 376 -22.63 43.97 17.03
N SER A 377 -23.52 43.70 16.07
CA SER A 377 -23.34 44.12 14.67
C SER A 377 -24.68 44.59 14.08
N PRO A 378 -24.73 45.67 13.27
CA PRO A 378 -25.97 46.27 12.81
C PRO A 378 -26.63 45.46 11.69
N PRO A 379 -27.97 45.55 11.54
CA PRO A 379 -28.72 44.68 10.64
C PRO A 379 -28.64 45.21 9.20
N GLY A 380 -28.05 44.42 8.31
CA GLY A 380 -28.16 44.66 6.88
C GLY A 380 -26.98 44.17 6.06
N LYS A 381 -26.88 42.86 5.86
CA LYS A 381 -26.42 42.26 4.61
C LYS A 381 -26.77 40.75 4.62
N PRO A 382 -27.43 40.22 3.58
CA PRO A 382 -27.70 38.79 3.50
C PRO A 382 -26.39 38.03 3.31
N ARG A 383 -26.15 37.08 4.22
CA ARG A 383 -24.99 36.18 4.25
C ARG A 383 -25.13 35.19 3.08
N THR A 384 -24.49 35.51 1.96
CA THR A 384 -24.36 34.62 0.80
C THR A 384 -22.89 34.60 0.43
N GLU A 385 -22.19 33.55 0.82
CA GLU A 385 -21.39 32.67 -0.06
C GLU A 385 -20.49 31.75 0.79
N PRO A 386 -20.47 30.43 0.51
CA PRO A 386 -19.52 29.52 1.11
C PRO A 386 -18.13 29.77 0.54
N LEU A 387 -17.12 29.82 1.41
CA LEU A 387 -15.71 29.99 1.05
C LEU A 387 -15.29 28.89 0.07
N LEU A 388 -15.22 29.29 -1.21
CA LEU A 388 -14.62 28.54 -2.29
C LEU A 388 -13.12 28.39 -2.02
N MET A 389 -12.67 27.15 -2.11
CA MET A 389 -11.34 26.64 -1.77
C MET A 389 -10.20 27.45 -2.41
N SER A 390 -9.30 27.94 -1.57
CA SER A 390 -7.94 28.26 -1.99
C SER A 390 -7.17 26.96 -2.21
N ASN A 391 -6.60 26.78 -3.40
CA ASN A 391 -5.77 25.62 -3.79
C ASN A 391 -4.36 25.62 -3.16
N THR A 392 -4.17 26.28 -2.03
CA THR A 392 -2.98 26.11 -1.19
C THR A 392 -3.39 25.27 0.01
N VAL A 393 -3.15 23.96 -0.10
CA VAL A 393 -3.34 23.01 1.02
C VAL A 393 -2.30 23.33 2.09
N SER A 394 -2.62 24.30 2.95
CA SER A 394 -1.90 24.50 4.20
C SER A 394 -2.52 23.53 5.20
N SER A 395 -1.96 22.32 5.29
CA SER A 395 -2.32 21.39 6.37
C SER A 395 -2.23 22.15 7.71
N PRO A 396 -3.23 22.03 8.60
CA PRO A 396 -3.18 22.67 9.91
C PRO A 396 -1.85 22.37 10.58
N SER A 397 -1.24 23.37 11.22
CA SER A 397 -0.09 23.09 12.07
C SER A 397 -0.58 22.41 13.37
N PRO A 398 0.15 21.41 13.90
CA PRO A 398 -0.21 20.84 15.18
C PRO A 398 -0.15 21.91 16.28
N PRO A 399 -1.12 21.89 17.22
CA PRO A 399 -1.14 22.73 18.40
C PRO A 399 0.18 22.72 19.17
N SER A 400 0.48 23.84 19.84
CA SER A 400 1.71 23.99 20.62
C SER A 400 1.83 23.02 21.79
N SER A 401 0.70 22.61 22.38
CA SER A 401 0.56 21.60 23.45
C SER A 401 1.08 20.22 23.05
N LEU A 402 0.97 19.85 21.77
CA LEU A 402 1.31 18.51 21.29
C LEU A 402 2.80 18.31 21.01
N LYS A 403 3.56 19.41 20.98
CA LYS A 403 5.02 19.41 20.71
C LYS A 403 5.83 18.70 21.80
N THR A 404 5.28 18.54 23.00
CA THR A 404 5.91 17.85 24.14
C THR A 404 5.04 16.70 24.66
N SER A 405 4.21 16.12 23.78
CA SER A 405 3.32 15.02 24.15
C SER A 405 4.09 13.77 24.56
N TRP A 406 3.55 13.02 25.52
CA TRP A 406 4.16 11.76 25.96
C TRP A 406 4.20 10.72 24.83
N GLN A 407 3.20 10.75 23.94
CA GLN A 407 3.13 9.90 22.74
C GLN A 407 4.35 10.11 21.84
N LEU A 408 4.66 11.37 21.53
CA LEU A 408 5.81 11.72 20.69
C LEU A 408 7.12 11.34 21.37
N SER A 409 7.27 11.65 22.66
CA SER A 409 8.49 11.31 23.42
C SER A 409 8.79 9.80 23.40
N ARG A 410 7.76 8.97 23.65
CA ARG A 410 7.90 7.50 23.62
C ARG A 410 8.15 6.96 22.22
N ALA A 411 7.49 7.51 21.21
CA ALA A 411 7.73 7.15 19.81
C ALA A 411 9.19 7.43 19.41
N LEU A 412 9.70 8.63 19.70
CA LEU A 412 11.09 9.00 19.41
C LEU A 412 12.09 8.11 20.15
N ALA A 413 11.79 7.69 21.38
CA ALA A 413 12.63 6.73 22.11
C ALA A 413 12.72 5.37 21.41
N ILE A 414 11.62 4.90 20.78
CA ILE A 414 11.64 3.69 19.94
C ILE A 414 12.47 3.93 18.67
N LEU A 415 12.31 5.08 18.02
CA LEU A 415 13.02 5.41 16.78
C LEU A 415 14.52 5.59 16.97
N ARG A 416 15.00 5.94 18.17
CA ARG A 416 16.44 6.04 18.47
C ARG A 416 17.13 4.68 18.60
N ARG A 417 16.41 3.56 18.61
CA ARG A 417 16.96 2.22 18.88
C ARG A 417 17.43 1.52 17.59
N PRO A 418 18.74 1.44 17.32
CA PRO A 418 19.26 0.98 16.04
C PRO A 418 18.87 -0.47 15.72
N GLU A 419 18.88 -1.33 16.74
CA GLU A 419 18.58 -2.75 16.65
C GLU A 419 17.13 -3.05 16.27
N ILE A 420 16.24 -2.07 16.45
CA ILE A 420 14.82 -2.21 16.18
C ILE A 420 14.49 -1.87 14.73
N HIS A 421 15.27 -1.02 14.05
CA HIS A 421 14.98 -0.60 12.67
C HIS A 421 14.82 -1.79 11.72
N GLU A 422 15.62 -2.85 11.85
CA GLU A 422 15.51 -4.04 11.00
C GLU A 422 14.14 -4.72 11.10
N SER A 423 13.54 -4.74 12.29
CA SER A 423 12.29 -5.48 12.55
C SER A 423 11.03 -4.82 11.98
N TRP A 424 10.94 -3.49 11.98
CA TRP A 424 9.73 -2.79 11.56
C TRP A 424 9.88 -2.08 10.21
N THR A 425 11.09 -1.76 9.74
CA THR A 425 11.26 -1.15 8.40
C THR A 425 10.94 -2.13 7.26
N LEU A 426 10.96 -3.44 7.53
CA LEU A 426 10.53 -4.49 6.60
C LEU A 426 9.02 -4.74 6.62
N CYS A 427 8.31 -4.21 7.62
CA CYS A 427 6.87 -4.27 7.72
C CYS A 427 6.34 -2.96 7.14
N HIS A 428 5.58 -3.00 6.04
CA HIS A 428 5.06 -1.85 5.27
C HIS A 428 4.32 -0.77 6.07
N LEU A 429 4.13 -1.03 7.35
CA LEU A 429 3.52 -0.26 8.42
C LEU A 429 4.29 1.04 8.74
N GLY A 430 5.60 1.13 8.49
CA GLY A 430 6.39 2.20 9.11
C GLY A 430 6.08 3.65 8.67
N TRP A 431 5.51 3.89 7.49
CA TRP A 431 5.50 5.24 6.91
C TRP A 431 4.49 6.19 7.55
N TRP A 432 3.30 5.70 7.89
CA TRP A 432 2.22 6.57 8.39
C TRP A 432 2.54 7.16 9.77
N PRO A 433 3.02 6.38 10.76
CA PRO A 433 3.51 6.96 12.00
C PRO A 433 4.62 8.01 11.78
N MET A 434 5.52 7.80 10.81
CA MET A 434 6.60 8.76 10.53
C MET A 434 6.06 10.09 10.01
N MET A 435 5.00 10.06 9.21
CA MET A 435 4.31 11.28 8.77
C MET A 435 3.72 12.03 9.97
N ILE A 436 2.96 11.34 10.84
CA ILE A 436 2.33 11.96 12.02
C ILE A 436 3.38 12.55 12.97
N PHE A 437 4.43 11.82 13.29
CA PHE A 437 5.52 12.34 14.13
C PHE A 437 6.28 13.46 13.44
N GLY A 438 6.51 13.35 12.12
CA GLY A 438 7.14 14.39 11.32
C GLY A 438 6.38 15.72 11.36
N TYR A 439 5.05 15.69 11.41
CA TYR A 439 4.24 16.88 11.67
C TYR A 439 4.47 17.43 13.08
N ALA A 440 4.59 16.58 14.10
CA ALA A 440 4.65 17.00 15.49
C ALA A 440 6.04 17.51 15.95
N VAL A 441 7.14 16.99 15.39
CA VAL A 441 8.50 17.38 15.77
C VAL A 441 8.81 18.85 15.46
N ASN A 442 9.65 19.47 16.29
CA ASN A 442 9.94 20.90 16.26
C ASN A 442 11.39 21.29 16.54
N CYS A 443 12.26 20.34 16.88
CA CYS A 443 13.68 20.58 17.13
C CYS A 443 14.53 19.86 16.08
N ASP A 444 15.71 20.40 15.78
CA ASP A 444 16.58 19.88 14.72
C ASP A 444 17.00 18.43 14.95
N GLU A 445 17.17 18.01 16.20
CA GLU A 445 17.55 16.63 16.54
C GLU A 445 16.44 15.64 16.15
N ASP A 446 15.20 15.91 16.56
CA ASP A 446 14.07 15.01 16.29
C ASP A 446 13.69 15.04 14.79
N ILE A 447 13.81 16.20 14.13
CA ILE A 447 13.66 16.33 12.67
C ILE A 447 14.70 15.45 11.96
N ALA A 448 15.97 15.55 12.35
CA ALA A 448 17.05 14.74 11.78
C ALA A 448 16.81 13.25 11.99
N LEU A 449 16.28 12.85 13.15
CA LEU A 449 15.92 11.47 13.45
C LEU A 449 14.83 10.94 12.51
N VAL A 450 13.70 11.64 12.38
CA VAL A 450 12.60 11.23 11.48
C VAL A 450 13.08 11.15 10.03
N LYS A 451 13.86 12.14 9.58
CA LYS A 451 14.46 12.16 8.24
C LYS A 451 15.40 10.98 8.02
N HIS A 452 16.29 10.69 8.97
CA HIS A 452 17.21 9.55 8.88
C HIS A 452 16.45 8.23 8.72
N VAL A 453 15.41 8.05 9.54
CA VAL A 453 14.55 6.86 9.51
C VAL A 453 13.85 6.67 8.16
N LEU A 454 13.23 7.73 7.61
CA LEU A 454 12.58 7.68 6.29
C LEU A 454 13.59 7.33 5.18
N LEU A 455 14.79 7.90 5.22
CA LEU A 455 15.85 7.60 4.26
C LEU A 455 16.32 6.14 4.36
N CYS A 456 16.49 5.61 5.57
CA CYS A 456 16.85 4.20 5.79
C CYS A 456 15.77 3.26 5.26
N MET A 457 14.49 3.56 5.52
CA MET A 457 13.37 2.79 4.96
C MET A 457 13.39 2.82 3.43
N ARG A 458 13.63 3.99 2.83
CA ARG A 458 13.66 4.17 1.38
C ARG A 458 14.79 3.38 0.73
N GLN A 459 15.99 3.43 1.29
CA GLN A 459 17.15 2.68 0.80
C GLN A 459 16.95 1.16 0.85
N ARG A 460 16.21 0.67 1.86
CA ARG A 460 15.96 -0.77 2.04
C ARG A 460 14.83 -1.30 1.16
N THR A 461 13.74 -0.57 1.09
CA THR A 461 12.49 -1.06 0.47
C THR A 461 12.33 -0.61 -0.97
N GLY A 462 12.97 0.49 -1.38
CA GLY A 462 12.69 1.14 -2.65
C GLY A 462 11.23 1.61 -2.75
N TYR A 463 10.59 1.95 -1.63
CA TYR A 463 9.20 2.38 -1.61
C TYR A 463 9.08 3.87 -1.92
N GLY A 464 8.56 4.21 -3.11
CA GLY A 464 8.48 5.58 -3.60
C GLY A 464 7.64 6.54 -2.74
N LEU A 465 6.68 6.04 -1.96
CA LEU A 465 5.88 6.87 -1.05
C LEU A 465 6.74 7.58 0.00
N LEU A 466 7.84 6.96 0.44
CA LEU A 466 8.74 7.56 1.44
C LEU A 466 9.42 8.84 0.93
N ASP A 467 9.71 8.92 -0.37
CA ASP A 467 10.25 10.14 -0.98
C ASP A 467 9.22 11.27 -0.98
N ARG A 468 7.94 10.95 -1.19
CA ARG A 468 6.84 11.94 -1.16
C ARG A 468 6.62 12.47 0.25
N ILE A 469 6.55 11.57 1.23
CA ILE A 469 6.40 11.94 2.64
C ILE A 469 7.56 12.82 3.09
N LEU A 470 8.79 12.44 2.75
CA LEU A 470 9.96 13.24 3.10
C LEU A 470 9.91 14.63 2.47
N ALA A 471 9.54 14.73 1.19
CA ALA A 471 9.40 16.02 0.50
C ALA A 471 8.32 16.91 1.14
N GLU A 472 7.19 16.33 1.54
CA GLU A 472 6.13 17.04 2.25
C GLU A 472 6.59 17.57 3.62
N LEU A 473 7.24 16.72 4.41
CA LEU A 473 7.77 17.10 5.71
C LEU A 473 8.86 18.18 5.60
N GLU A 474 9.75 18.09 4.61
CA GLU A 474 10.79 19.10 4.38
C GLU A 474 10.19 20.47 4.02
N GLN A 475 9.12 20.51 3.22
CA GLN A 475 8.40 21.76 2.93
C GLN A 475 7.77 22.35 4.19
N LEU A 476 7.16 21.50 5.02
CA LEU A 476 6.53 21.92 6.28
C LEU A 476 7.56 22.43 7.30
N TRP A 477 8.70 21.76 7.45
CA TRP A 477 9.77 22.20 8.35
C TRP A 477 10.36 23.55 7.89
N ALA A 478 10.61 23.71 6.58
CA ALA A 478 11.09 24.98 6.02
C ALA A 478 10.10 26.14 6.19
N ALA A 479 8.79 25.86 6.08
CA ALA A 479 7.75 26.87 6.32
C ALA A 479 7.70 27.31 7.80
N ARG A 480 7.95 26.41 8.75
CA ARG A 480 8.07 26.76 10.17
C ARG A 480 9.30 27.62 10.43
N ASP A 481 10.40 27.31 9.74
CA ASP A 481 11.65 28.06 9.86
C ASP A 481 11.52 29.53 9.44
N THR A 482 10.81 29.76 8.33
CA THR A 482 10.54 31.13 7.86
C THR A 482 9.54 31.87 8.76
N SER A 483 8.57 31.18 9.35
CA SER A 483 7.58 31.80 10.25
C SER A 483 8.18 32.30 11.57
N TRP A 484 9.20 31.61 12.12
CA TRP A 484 9.88 32.08 13.34
C TRP A 484 10.78 33.28 13.05
N ALA A 485 11.45 33.30 11.89
CA ALA A 485 12.29 34.42 11.47
C ALA A 485 11.48 35.73 11.31
N LEU A 486 10.20 35.63 10.91
CA LEU A 486 9.31 36.78 10.74
C LEU A 486 8.62 37.25 12.04
N LYS A 487 8.48 36.38 13.05
CA LYS A 487 7.89 36.74 14.36
C LYS A 487 8.93 37.18 15.40
N GLY A 488 10.21 36.97 15.12
CA GLY A 488 11.34 37.35 15.98
C GLY A 488 12.10 38.61 15.56
N GLY A 489 11.50 39.47 14.73
CA GLY A 489 12.07 40.75 14.27
C GLY A 489 11.58 41.96 15.05
#